data_AF-A0A4U0RX32-F1
#
_entry.id   AF-A0A4U0RX32-F1
#
_cell.length_a   1.000
_cell.length_b   1.000
_cell.length_c   1.000
_cell.angle_alpha   90.00
_cell.angle_beta   90.00
_cell.angle_gamma   90.00
#
_symmetry.space_group_name_H-M   'P 1'
#
loop_
_entity.id
_entity.type
_entity.pdbx_description
1 polymer ?
#
loop_
_entity_poly.entity_id
_entity_poly.type
_entity_poly.pdbx_seq_one_letter_code
_entity_poly.pdbx_strand_id
1 'polypeptide(L)'
;MATKKVTVTIPEDLLDEIRAEAAERGLSAYVAEALRFKRDRDRLQELVDWLEEEHGPVTEDERTAALEELDDLDAEHDRRRAARKSRAGEAA
;
A
#
# COMPACT_ATOMS: atom_id res chain seq x y z
N MET A 1 -20.10 10.35 8.26
CA MET A 1 -19.63 9.32 9.23
C MET A 1 -19.64 9.95 10.61
N ALA A 2 -20.21 9.29 11.62
CA ALA A 2 -20.15 9.78 12.99
C ALA A 2 -18.78 9.47 13.61
N THR A 3 -18.17 10.44 14.29
CA THR A 3 -16.89 10.27 15.01
C THR A 3 -17.16 10.08 16.50
N LYS A 4 -16.40 9.19 17.16
CA LYS A 4 -16.40 9.02 18.62
C LYS A 4 -15.02 9.37 19.17
N LYS A 5 -14.97 10.17 20.24
CA LYS A 5 -13.72 10.48 20.93
C LYS A 5 -13.28 9.26 21.75
N VAL A 6 -12.03 8.86 21.59
CA VAL A 6 -11.36 7.83 22.39
C VAL A 6 -10.10 8.46 22.98
N THR A 7 -9.82 8.21 24.25
CA THR A 7 -8.57 8.62 24.90
C THR A 7 -7.61 7.44 24.88
N VAL A 8 -6.40 7.67 24.39
CA VAL A 8 -5.32 6.66 24.36
C VAL A 8 -4.04 7.29 24.92
N THR A 9 -3.18 6.47 25.51
CA THR A 9 -1.85 6.89 25.94
C THR A 9 -0.87 6.55 24.84
N ILE A 10 -0.03 7.51 24.46
CA ILE A 10 1.05 7.35 23.49
C ILE A 10 2.35 7.90 24.07
N PRO A 11 3.51 7.36 23.68
CA PRO A 11 4.80 7.94 24.02
C PRO A 11 4.90 9.41 23.57
N GLU A 12 5.56 10.24 24.38
CA GLU A 12 5.68 11.68 24.13
C GLU A 12 6.50 11.98 22.88
N ASP A 13 7.63 11.30 22.73
CA ASP A 13 8.49 11.34 21.55
C ASP A 13 7.72 11.00 20.27
N LEU A 14 6.92 9.94 20.29
CA LEU A 14 6.08 9.55 19.15
C LEU A 14 5.01 10.60 18.84
N LEU A 15 4.41 11.21 19.87
CA LEU A 15 3.42 12.27 19.66
C LEU A 15 4.04 13.50 18.98
N ASP A 16 5.26 13.86 19.37
CA ASP A 16 5.98 15.00 18.80
C ASP A 16 6.37 14.74 17.34
N GLU A 17 6.86 13.54 17.03
CA GLU A 17 7.13 13.10 15.65
C GLU A 17 5.88 13.21 14.77
N ILE A 18 4.77 12.62 15.21
CA ILE A 18 3.51 12.65 14.46
C ILE A 18 3.00 14.08 14.28
N ARG A 19 3.16 14.95 15.28
CA ARG A 19 2.74 16.36 15.19
C ARG A 19 3.56 17.13 14.18
N ALA A 20 4.86 16.87 14.08
CA ALA A 20 5.72 17.47 13.08
C ALA A 20 5.29 17.07 11.65
N GLU A 21 4.94 15.80 11.45
CA GLU A 21 4.47 15.30 10.15
C GLU A 21 3.05 15.76 9.78
N ALA A 22 2.14 15.77 10.76
CA ALA A 22 0.71 16.02 10.53
C ALA A 22 0.34 17.50 10.35
N ALA A 23 1.32 18.42 10.36
CA ALA A 23 1.15 19.87 10.50
C ALA A 23 0.04 20.51 9.63
N GLU A 24 -0.24 19.98 8.43
CA GLU A 24 -1.32 20.48 7.56
C GLU A 24 -2.65 19.72 7.65
N ARG A 25 -2.62 18.41 7.97
CA ARG A 25 -3.83 17.54 7.98
C ARG A 25 -4.46 17.40 9.36
N GLY A 26 -3.72 17.73 10.41
CA GLY A 26 -4.14 17.63 11.81
C GLY A 26 -4.00 16.22 12.37
N LEU A 27 -3.65 16.13 13.66
CA LEU A 27 -3.36 14.89 14.38
C LEU A 27 -4.48 13.84 14.27
N SER A 28 -5.74 14.26 14.36
CA SER A 28 -6.88 13.33 14.29
C SER A 28 -7.04 12.69 12.90
N ALA A 29 -6.74 13.43 11.82
CA ALA A 29 -6.81 12.89 10.46
C ALA A 29 -5.68 11.88 10.24
N TYR A 30 -4.45 12.23 10.68
CA TYR A 30 -3.30 11.34 10.64
C TYR A 30 -3.59 10.02 11.35
N VAL A 31 -4.08 10.09 12.60
CA VAL A 31 -4.40 8.88 13.38
C VAL A 31 -5.52 8.06 12.72
N ALA A 32 -6.54 8.71 12.15
CA ALA A 32 -7.60 8.01 11.45
C ALA A 32 -7.10 7.27 10.19
N GLU A 33 -6.20 7.88 9.42
CA GLU A 33 -5.57 7.25 8.25
C GLU A 33 -4.65 6.11 8.68
N ALA A 34 -3.80 6.31 9.69
CA ALA A 34 -2.92 5.29 10.23
C ALA A 34 -3.68 4.07 10.76
N LEU A 35 -4.79 4.28 11.47
CA LEU A 35 -5.64 3.19 11.96
C LEU A 35 -6.31 2.41 10.82
N ARG A 36 -6.72 3.07 9.74
CA ARG A 36 -7.26 2.40 8.55
C ARG A 36 -6.18 1.56 7.88
N PHE A 37 -5.03 2.17 7.62
CA PHE A 37 -3.89 1.50 7.01
C PHE A 37 -3.45 0.28 7.82
N LYS A 38 -3.35 0.42 9.15
CA LYS A 38 -3.03 -0.69 10.05
C LYS A 38 -4.07 -1.80 9.96
N ARG A 39 -5.37 -1.48 10.01
CA ARG A 39 -6.44 -2.48 9.90
C ARG A 39 -6.39 -3.24 8.57
N ASP A 40 -6.12 -2.53 7.47
CA ASP A 40 -6.01 -3.15 6.16
C ASP A 40 -4.76 -4.05 6.07
N ARG A 41 -3.64 -3.63 6.67
CA ARG A 41 -2.44 -4.46 6.78
C ARG A 41 -2.63 -5.70 7.65
N ASP A 42 -3.31 -5.55 8.79
CA ASP A 42 -3.60 -6.66 9.70
C ASP A 42 -4.49 -7.72 8.98
N ARG A 43 -5.45 -7.29 8.16
CA ARG A 43 -6.27 -8.20 7.33
C ARG A 43 -5.49 -8.86 6.20
N LEU A 44 -4.57 -8.14 5.57
CA LEU A 44 -3.68 -8.72 4.56
C LEU A 44 -2.78 -9.78 5.18
N GLN A 45 -2.28 -9.56 6.40
CA GLN A 45 -1.50 -10.56 7.12
C GLN A 45 -2.33 -11.81 7.40
N GLU A 46 -3.56 -11.66 7.89
CA GLU A 46 -4.48 -12.79 8.12
C GLU A 46 -4.70 -13.62 6.83
N LEU A 47 -4.84 -12.95 5.67
CA LEU A 47 -4.95 -13.63 4.39
C LEU A 47 -3.67 -14.37 4.01
N VAL A 48 -2.50 -13.76 4.21
CA VAL A 48 -1.20 -14.40 3.95
C VAL A 48 -1.03 -15.63 4.83
N ASP A 49 -1.31 -15.52 6.12
CA ASP A 49 -1.21 -16.62 7.07
C ASP A 49 -2.08 -17.80 6.62
N TRP A 50 -3.33 -17.53 6.20
CA TRP A 50 -4.23 -18.57 5.67
C TRP A 50 -3.69 -19.24 4.39
N LEU A 51 -3.11 -18.47 3.46
CA LEU A 51 -2.52 -19.01 2.24
C LEU A 51 -1.28 -19.84 2.52
N GLU A 52 -0.43 -19.42 3.47
CA GLU A 52 0.77 -20.17 3.86
C GLU A 52 0.41 -21.46 4.62
N GLU A 53 -0.69 -21.47 5.39
CA GLU A 53 -1.23 -22.69 5.99
C GLU A 53 -1.68 -23.71 4.92
N GLU A 54 -2.29 -23.26 3.83
CA GLU A 54 -2.79 -24.13 2.76
C GLU A 54 -1.68 -24.58 1.79
N HIS A 55 -0.76 -23.69 1.43
CA HIS A 55 0.21 -23.91 0.34
C HIS A 55 1.66 -24.00 0.80
N GLY A 56 1.95 -23.67 2.06
CA GLY A 56 3.32 -23.50 2.57
C GLY A 56 3.85 -22.08 2.35
N PRO A 57 4.99 -21.74 2.99
CA PRO A 57 5.60 -20.42 2.85
C PRO A 57 6.13 -20.20 1.43
N VAL A 58 6.07 -18.96 0.97
CA VAL A 58 6.61 -18.58 -0.35
C VAL A 58 8.14 -18.72 -0.35
N THR A 59 8.66 -19.49 -1.31
CA THR A 59 10.10 -19.64 -1.49
C THR A 59 10.72 -18.45 -2.23
N GLU A 60 12.03 -18.22 -2.06
CA GLU A 60 12.71 -17.13 -2.76
C GLU A 60 12.69 -17.30 -4.28
N ASP A 61 12.73 -18.55 -4.76
CA ASP A 61 12.65 -18.88 -6.19
C ASP A 61 11.27 -18.51 -6.76
N GLU A 62 10.18 -18.87 -6.07
CA GLU A 62 8.81 -18.49 -6.44
C GLU A 62 8.62 -16.98 -6.41
N ARG A 63 9.16 -16.32 -5.38
CA ARG A 63 9.13 -14.86 -5.25
C ARG A 63 9.86 -14.18 -6.40
N THR A 64 11.03 -14.69 -6.77
CA THR A 64 11.83 -14.16 -7.87
C THR A 64 11.10 -14.32 -9.20
N ALA A 65 10.59 -15.51 -9.49
CA ALA A 65 9.83 -15.78 -10.71
C ALA A 65 8.58 -14.88 -10.83
N ALA A 66 7.86 -14.66 -9.73
CA ALA A 66 6.70 -13.77 -9.72
C ALA A 66 7.06 -12.30 -9.97
N LEU A 67 8.20 -11.83 -9.45
CA LEU A 67 8.67 -10.47 -9.70
C LEU A 67 9.12 -10.28 -11.15
N GLU A 68 9.81 -11.26 -11.73
CA GLU A 68 10.17 -11.25 -13.15
C GLU A 68 8.93 -11.19 -14.06
N GLU A 69 7.89 -11.96 -13.73
CA GLU A 69 6.61 -11.91 -14.46
C GLU A 69 5.96 -10.51 -14.37
N LEU A 70 5.98 -9.87 -13.20
CA LEU A 70 5.45 -8.51 -13.02
C LEU A 70 6.23 -7.48 -13.84
N ASP A 71 7.57 -7.57 -13.84
CA ASP A 71 8.42 -6.67 -14.62
C ASP A 71 8.15 -6.80 -16.14
N ASP A 72 7.94 -8.02 -16.63
CA ASP A 72 7.58 -8.28 -18.02
C ASP A 72 6.21 -7.69 -18.40
N LEU A 73 5.22 -7.84 -17.51
CA LEU A 73 3.89 -7.26 -17.68
C LEU A 73 3.92 -5.72 -17.71
N ASP A 74 4.70 -5.10 -16.83
CA ASP A 74 4.88 -3.65 -16.79
C ASP A 74 5.57 -3.13 -18.06
N ALA A 75 6.63 -3.82 -18.50
CA ALA A 75 7.30 -3.50 -19.76
C ALA A 75 6.35 -3.62 -20.96
N GLU A 76 5.46 -4.61 -20.98
CA GLU A 76 4.45 -4.73 -22.01
C GLU A 76 3.44 -3.56 -21.95
N HIS A 77 2.94 -3.22 -20.77
CA HIS A 77 2.01 -2.11 -20.59
C HIS A 77 2.59 -0.79 -21.08
N ASP A 78 3.85 -0.51 -20.80
CA ASP A 78 4.53 0.69 -21.26
C ASP A 78 4.69 0.73 -22.78
N ARG A 79 5.08 -0.39 -23.40
CA ARG A 79 5.12 -0.51 -24.88
C ARG A 79 3.75 -0.24 -25.49
N ARG A 80 2.68 -0.84 -24.95
CA ARG A 80 1.30 -0.64 -25.41
C ARG A 80 0.86 0.83 -25.25
N ARG A 81 1.23 1.47 -24.13
CA ARG A 81 0.92 2.89 -23.87
C ARG A 81 1.66 3.81 -24.84
N ALA A 82 2.94 3.55 -25.11
CA ALA A 82 3.75 4.32 -26.05
C ALA A 82 3.19 4.22 -27.48
N ALA A 83 2.86 3.00 -27.94
CA ALA A 83 2.26 2.77 -29.26
C ALA A 83 0.88 3.43 -29.43
N ARG A 84 0.06 3.50 -28.36
CA ARG A 84 -1.20 4.25 -28.39
C ARG A 84 -0.97 5.75 -28.54
N LYS A 85 0.03 6.31 -27.85
CA LYS A 85 0.37 7.73 -27.94
C LYS A 85 0.90 8.11 -29.32
N SER A 86 1.74 7.28 -29.93
CA SER A 86 2.24 7.56 -31.29
C SER A 86 1.12 7.58 -32.32
N ARG A 87 0.19 6.60 -32.26
CA ARG A 87 -1.00 6.57 -33.14
C ARG A 87 -1.93 7.77 -32.95
N ALA A 88 -2.06 8.29 -31.74
CA ALA A 88 -2.87 9.48 -31.48
C ALA A 88 -2.19 10.77 -31.96
N GLY A 89 -0.86 10.81 -32.00
CA GLY A 89 -0.08 11.95 -32.50
C GLY A 89 -0.01 12.04 -34.03
N GLU A 90 -0.06 10.90 -34.74
CA GLU A 90 -0.13 10.87 -36.22
C GLU A 90 -1.50 11.26 -36.78
N ALA A 91 -2.54 11.32 -35.94
CA ALA A 91 -3.91 11.64 -36.33
C ALA A 91 -4.31 13.12 -36.12
N ALA A 92 -3.37 13.99 -35.73
CA ALA A 92 -3.55 15.43 -35.49
C ALA A 92 -2.72 16.25 -36.47
#